data_AF-T1G4N2-F1
#
_entry.id   AF-T1G4N2-F1
#
_cell.length_a   1.000
_cell.length_b   1.000
_cell.length_c   1.000
_cell.angle_alpha   90.00
_cell.angle_beta   90.00
_cell.angle_gamma   90.00
#
_symmetry.space_group_name_H-M   'P 1'
#
loop_
_entity.id
_entity.type
_entity.pdbx_description
1 polymer ?
#
loop_
_entity_poly.entity_id
_entity_poly.type
_entity_poly.pdbx_seq_one_letter_code
_entity_poly.pdbx_strand_id
1 'polypeptide(L)'
;ERWENYEAIGKLISGTRFIAFKVPLAEKFNRHLPLGVTPFTPHLLVEEVKRQNFKLGLVIDLTNTNKYYLDKVGFITYFKYKKIYTEGHKVPNAKVIKQFFAAVDTFLKENNDNSDVIGVHCTHGINRTGYLICRLVS
;
A
#
# COMPACT_ATOMS: atom_id res chain seq x y z
N GLU A 1 10.68 10.80 -9.56
CA GLU A 1 12.08 10.77 -9.09
C GLU A 1 12.09 10.64 -7.58
N ARG A 2 13.08 9.95 -6.99
CA ARG A 2 13.26 9.68 -5.54
C ARG A 2 12.61 8.43 -4.97
N TRP A 3 12.14 7.45 -5.75
CA TRP A 3 11.56 6.21 -5.18
C TRP A 3 12.59 5.41 -4.34
N GLU A 4 13.83 5.45 -4.79
CA GLU A 4 15.03 4.88 -4.19
C GLU A 4 15.38 5.50 -2.82
N ASN A 5 14.98 6.74 -2.56
CA ASN A 5 15.34 7.47 -1.34
C ASN A 5 14.38 7.23 -0.16
N TYR A 6 13.30 6.47 -0.37
CA TYR A 6 12.34 6.16 0.69
C TYR A 6 12.48 4.72 1.16
N GLU A 7 12.32 4.53 2.47
CA GLU A 7 12.15 3.20 3.05
C GLU A 7 11.03 2.45 2.32
N ALA A 8 11.25 1.16 2.10
CA ALA A 8 10.30 0.34 1.35
C ALA A 8 8.95 0.26 2.05
N ILE A 9 8.97 0.12 3.37
CA ILE A 9 7.81 -0.21 4.21
C ILE A 9 8.06 0.24 5.64
N GLY A 10 7.03 0.79 6.27
CA GLY A 10 7.03 1.15 7.68
C GLY A 10 6.62 -0.02 8.59
N LYS A 11 6.55 0.26 9.88
CA LYS A 11 5.97 -0.65 10.88
C LYS A 11 4.44 -0.54 10.91
N LEU A 12 3.79 -1.51 11.57
CA LEU A 12 2.39 -1.37 11.97
C LEU A 12 2.19 -0.05 12.74
N ILE A 13 1.19 0.73 12.33
CA ILE A 13 0.80 1.94 13.03
C ILE A 13 0.05 1.54 14.30
N SER A 14 0.62 1.91 15.45
CA SER A 14 0.11 1.55 16.78
C SER A 14 -1.38 1.86 16.94
N GLY A 15 -2.13 0.91 17.52
CA GLY A 15 -3.59 1.03 17.69
C GLY A 15 -4.41 0.83 16.41
N THR A 16 -3.79 0.44 15.30
CA THR A 16 -4.48 0.22 14.02
C THR A 16 -4.05 -1.10 13.36
N ARG A 17 -4.66 -1.43 12.21
CA ARG A 17 -4.25 -2.54 11.33
C ARG A 17 -3.49 -2.06 10.08
N PHE A 18 -2.93 -0.85 10.09
CA PHE A 18 -2.32 -0.25 8.91
C PHE A 18 -0.80 -0.39 8.85
N ILE A 19 -0.30 -0.72 7.67
CA ILE A 19 1.11 -0.61 7.30
C ILE A 19 1.22 0.27 6.06
N ALA A 20 2.08 1.29 6.13
CA ALA A 20 2.38 2.17 5.01
C ALA A 20 3.64 1.70 4.26
N PHE A 21 3.65 1.78 2.93
CA PHE A 21 4.83 1.47 2.11
C PHE A 21 4.88 2.31 0.82
N LYS A 22 6.05 2.35 0.18
CA LYS A 22 6.21 2.92 -1.17
C LYS A 22 5.64 1.97 -2.22
N VAL A 23 5.43 2.44 -3.44
CA VAL A 23 4.86 1.56 -4.49
C VAL A 23 5.78 0.36 -4.77
N PRO A 24 5.31 -0.89 -4.67
CA PRO A 24 6.09 -2.02 -5.16
C PRO A 24 6.16 -1.97 -6.69
N LEU A 25 7.28 -2.38 -7.27
CA LEU A 25 7.51 -2.38 -8.71
C LEU A 25 7.50 -3.81 -9.26
N ALA A 26 6.91 -4.00 -10.44
CA ALA A 26 7.06 -5.26 -11.17
C ALA A 26 8.52 -5.50 -11.57
N GLU A 27 8.91 -6.78 -11.65
CA GLU A 27 10.27 -7.23 -12.00
C GLU A 27 10.85 -6.54 -13.23
N LYS A 28 10.03 -6.24 -14.24
CA LYS A 28 10.45 -5.53 -15.47
C LYS A 28 11.05 -4.13 -15.22
N PHE A 29 10.80 -3.53 -14.07
CA PHE A 29 11.37 -2.25 -13.67
C PHE A 29 12.71 -2.41 -12.94
N ASN A 30 13.02 -3.59 -12.40
CA ASN A 30 14.23 -3.83 -11.61
C ASN A 30 15.50 -3.61 -12.42
N ARG A 31 15.48 -3.92 -13.72
CA ARG A 31 16.61 -3.67 -14.65
C ARG A 31 16.98 -2.18 -14.84
N HIS A 32 16.12 -1.27 -14.42
CA HIS A 32 16.35 0.18 -14.51
C HIS A 32 16.66 0.82 -13.15
N LEU A 33 16.79 0.01 -12.09
CA LEU A 33 17.17 0.53 -10.78
C LEU A 33 18.66 0.89 -10.78
N PRO A 34 19.05 2.02 -10.16
CA PRO A 34 20.45 2.34 -9.95
C PRO A 34 21.19 1.23 -9.17
N LEU A 35 22.50 1.12 -9.38
CA LEU A 35 23.35 0.21 -8.62
C LEU A 35 23.22 0.47 -7.11
N GLY A 36 23.09 -0.60 -6.33
CA GLY A 36 22.94 -0.53 -4.87
C GLY A 36 21.51 -0.29 -4.37
N VAL A 37 20.53 -0.05 -5.26
CA VAL A 37 19.13 0.06 -4.87
C VAL A 37 18.48 -1.32 -4.81
N THR A 38 18.02 -1.72 -3.61
CA THR A 38 17.31 -3.00 -3.43
C THR A 38 15.94 -2.94 -4.13
N PRO A 39 15.58 -3.95 -4.93
CA PRO A 39 14.23 -4.09 -5.47
C PRO A 39 13.18 -4.16 -4.37
N PHE A 40 11.98 -3.67 -4.66
CA PHE A 40 10.83 -3.84 -3.79
C PHE A 40 9.64 -4.24 -4.66
N THR A 41 9.37 -5.53 -4.71
CA THR A 41 8.34 -6.15 -5.55
C THR A 41 7.13 -6.54 -4.70
N PRO A 42 5.97 -6.86 -5.30
CA PRO A 42 4.81 -7.32 -4.55
C PRO A 42 5.09 -8.57 -3.70
N HIS A 43 5.98 -9.46 -4.16
CA HIS A 43 6.41 -10.62 -3.38
C HIS A 43 7.18 -10.20 -2.12
N LEU A 44 8.18 -9.32 -2.28
CA LEU A 44 8.97 -8.79 -1.16
C LEU A 44 8.12 -8.01 -0.15
N LEU A 45 7.07 -7.32 -0.61
CA LEU A 45 6.08 -6.69 0.27
C LEU A 45 5.42 -7.73 1.19
N VAL A 46 4.95 -8.85 0.64
CA VAL A 46 4.30 -9.91 1.42
C VAL A 46 5.27 -10.54 2.41
N GLU A 47 6.51 -10.81 1.98
CA GLU A 47 7.56 -11.34 2.86
C GLU A 47 7.89 -10.38 4.01
N GLU A 48 7.96 -9.09 3.74
CA GLU A 48 8.30 -8.09 4.75
C GLU A 48 7.17 -7.91 5.78
N VAL A 49 5.91 -7.93 5.34
CA VAL A 49 4.77 -7.94 6.27
C VAL A 49 4.80 -9.20 7.14
N LYS A 50 5.16 -10.36 6.58
CA LYS A 50 5.36 -11.61 7.33
C LYS A 50 6.51 -11.52 8.33
N ARG A 51 7.63 -10.88 7.96
CA ARG A 51 8.77 -10.64 8.88
C ARG A 51 8.37 -9.77 10.08
N GLN A 52 7.36 -8.91 9.91
CA GLN A 52 6.76 -8.16 11.02
C GLN A 52 5.72 -8.97 11.82
N ASN A 53 5.57 -10.28 11.58
CA ASN A 53 4.58 -11.18 12.19
C ASN A 53 3.12 -10.86 11.85
N PHE A 54 2.87 -10.30 10.66
CA PHE A 54 1.53 -10.04 10.16
C PHE A 54 1.25 -10.77 8.85
N LYS A 55 -0.03 -10.95 8.54
CA LYS A 55 -0.50 -11.40 7.23
C LYS A 55 -1.14 -10.23 6.51
N LEU A 56 -0.72 -9.96 5.26
CA LEU A 56 -1.29 -8.89 4.45
C LEU A 56 -2.65 -9.33 3.90
N GLY A 57 -3.74 -8.68 4.32
CA GLY A 57 -5.09 -9.03 3.89
C GLY A 57 -5.65 -8.16 2.77
N LEU A 58 -5.32 -6.87 2.78
CA LEU A 58 -5.77 -5.89 1.79
C LEU A 58 -4.63 -4.94 1.41
N VAL A 59 -4.51 -4.62 0.13
CA VAL A 59 -3.71 -3.48 -0.35
C VAL A 59 -4.61 -2.42 -0.96
N ILE A 60 -4.51 -1.19 -0.44
CA ILE A 60 -5.13 0.00 -1.00
C ILE A 60 -4.08 0.81 -1.76
N ASP A 61 -4.23 0.88 -3.07
CA ASP A 61 -3.35 1.58 -3.99
C ASP A 61 -3.92 2.96 -4.34
N LEU A 62 -3.22 4.01 -3.86
CA LEU A 62 -3.57 5.41 -4.04
C LEU A 62 -2.86 6.07 -5.24
N THR A 63 -2.09 5.32 -6.03
CA THR A 63 -1.40 5.90 -7.19
C THR A 63 -2.40 6.30 -8.27
N ASN A 64 -2.12 7.38 -9.01
CA ASN A 64 -2.96 7.80 -10.14
C ASN A 64 -2.63 7.08 -11.45
N THR A 65 -2.12 5.84 -11.36
CA THR A 65 -1.71 5.06 -12.52
C THR A 65 -1.73 3.58 -12.19
N ASN A 66 -1.83 2.75 -13.21
CA ASN A 66 -1.75 1.31 -13.08
C ASN A 66 -0.37 0.78 -13.47
N LYS A 67 0.55 1.61 -13.93
CA LYS A 67 1.74 1.14 -14.66
C LYS A 67 2.77 0.37 -13.82
N TYR A 68 2.77 0.50 -12.50
CA TYR A 68 3.88 0.06 -11.65
C TYR A 68 3.98 -1.46 -11.45
N TYR A 69 2.86 -2.16 -11.29
CA TYR A 69 2.90 -3.60 -11.00
C TYR A 69 1.70 -4.38 -11.54
N LEU A 70 1.05 -3.89 -12.62
CA LEU A 70 -0.23 -4.41 -13.13
C LEU A 70 -0.26 -5.83 -13.71
N ASP A 71 0.60 -6.76 -13.29
CA ASP A 71 0.26 -8.18 -13.43
C ASP A 71 -0.65 -8.58 -12.27
N LYS A 72 -1.87 -8.03 -12.31
CA LYS A 72 -2.91 -8.20 -11.26
C LYS A 72 -3.15 -9.66 -10.92
N VAL A 73 -2.96 -10.58 -11.88
CA VAL A 73 -3.25 -12.01 -11.70
C VAL A 73 -2.30 -12.67 -10.69
N GLY A 74 -1.02 -12.28 -10.64
CA GLY A 74 -0.03 -12.97 -9.82
C GLY A 74 -0.15 -12.68 -8.33
N PHE A 75 -0.43 -11.43 -7.94
CA PHE A 75 -0.37 -11.01 -6.54
C PHE A 75 -1.73 -10.90 -5.83
N ILE A 76 -2.86 -10.90 -6.56
CA ILE A 76 -4.19 -11.04 -5.94
C ILE A 76 -4.34 -12.37 -5.20
N THR A 77 -3.46 -13.34 -5.49
CA THR A 77 -3.37 -14.60 -4.74
C THR A 77 -2.89 -14.40 -3.30
N TYR A 78 -2.17 -13.30 -3.01
CA TYR A 78 -1.63 -13.03 -1.68
C TYR A 78 -2.54 -12.15 -0.82
N PHE A 79 -3.29 -11.23 -1.44
CA PHE A 79 -4.11 -10.24 -0.73
C PHE A 79 -5.23 -9.69 -1.62
N LYS A 80 -6.30 -9.18 -1.00
CA LYS A 80 -7.32 -8.38 -1.70
C LYS A 80 -6.70 -7.07 -2.18
N TYR A 81 -7.13 -6.57 -3.32
CA TYR A 81 -6.59 -5.34 -3.92
C TYR A 81 -7.68 -4.30 -4.19
N LYS A 82 -7.47 -3.07 -3.73
CA LYS A 82 -8.36 -1.93 -3.96
C LYS A 82 -7.59 -0.76 -4.59
N LYS A 83 -7.95 -0.42 -5.82
CA LYS A 83 -7.47 0.80 -6.50
C LYS A 83 -8.35 2.00 -6.15
N ILE A 84 -7.73 3.10 -5.71
CA ILE A 84 -8.38 4.40 -5.52
C ILE A 84 -7.52 5.47 -6.19
N TYR A 85 -7.89 5.89 -7.40
CA TYR A 85 -7.15 6.90 -8.15
C TYR A 85 -7.12 8.22 -7.38
N THR A 86 -5.93 8.61 -6.93
CA THR A 86 -5.73 9.82 -6.14
C THR A 86 -4.73 10.73 -6.85
N GLU A 87 -5.20 11.90 -7.28
CA GLU A 87 -4.35 12.91 -7.93
C GLU A 87 -3.12 13.25 -7.09
N GLY A 88 -1.99 13.47 -7.76
CA GLY A 88 -0.78 13.96 -7.11
C GLY A 88 -0.93 15.42 -6.69
N HIS A 89 -0.16 15.84 -5.68
CA HIS A 89 -0.01 17.25 -5.27
C HIS A 89 -1.29 17.98 -4.79
N LYS A 90 -2.41 17.27 -4.65
CA LYS A 90 -3.65 17.80 -4.08
C LYS A 90 -4.10 16.97 -2.90
N VAL A 91 -4.80 17.61 -1.97
CA VAL A 91 -5.50 16.92 -0.87
C VAL A 91 -6.55 15.97 -1.47
N PRO A 92 -6.64 14.71 -1.02
CA PRO A 92 -7.69 13.79 -1.44
C PRO A 92 -9.08 14.41 -1.28
N ASN A 93 -9.87 14.37 -2.35
CA ASN A 93 -11.24 14.90 -2.32
C ASN A 93 -12.20 13.96 -1.55
N ALA A 94 -13.41 14.45 -1.28
CA ALA A 94 -14.43 13.71 -0.53
C ALA A 94 -14.76 12.33 -1.12
N LYS A 95 -14.69 12.18 -2.45
CA LYS A 95 -14.92 10.90 -3.13
C LYS A 95 -13.81 9.89 -2.80
N VAL A 96 -12.55 10.31 -2.85
CA VAL A 96 -11.40 9.46 -2.48
C VAL A 96 -11.49 9.04 -1.02
N ILE A 97 -11.79 9.99 -0.12
CA ILE A 97 -11.95 9.71 1.32
C ILE A 97 -13.06 8.69 1.56
N LYS A 98 -14.24 8.90 0.97
CA LYS A 98 -15.38 7.97 1.09
C LYS A 98 -15.05 6.57 0.58
N GLN A 99 -14.33 6.46 -0.53
CA GLN A 99 -13.90 5.16 -1.06
C GLN A 99 -12.87 4.47 -0.16
N PHE A 100 -11.95 5.24 0.44
CA PHE A 100 -10.96 4.72 1.38
C PHE A 100 -11.66 4.17 2.62
N PHE A 101 -12.56 4.93 3.24
CA PHE A 101 -13.27 4.54 4.46
C PHE A 101 -14.13 3.30 4.20
N ALA A 102 -14.91 3.29 3.12
CA ALA A 102 -15.72 2.14 2.77
C ALA A 102 -14.88 0.86 2.55
N ALA A 103 -13.72 0.96 1.90
CA ALA A 103 -12.84 -0.19 1.70
C ALA A 103 -12.27 -0.73 3.02
N VAL A 104 -11.89 0.17 3.94
CA VAL A 104 -11.41 -0.21 5.27
C VAL A 104 -12.53 -0.84 6.09
N ASP A 105 -13.70 -0.21 6.17
CA ASP A 105 -14.84 -0.72 6.95
C ASP A 105 -15.28 -2.10 6.47
N THR A 106 -15.37 -2.31 5.16
CA THR A 106 -15.68 -3.62 4.58
C THR A 106 -14.64 -4.65 4.99
N PHE A 107 -13.35 -4.33 4.85
CA PHE A 107 -12.29 -5.26 5.22
C PHE A 107 -12.32 -5.62 6.71
N LEU A 108 -12.44 -4.63 7.59
CA LEU A 108 -12.47 -4.85 9.04
C LEU A 108 -13.70 -5.68 9.46
N LYS A 109 -14.86 -5.46 8.84
CA LYS A 109 -16.06 -6.28 9.08
C LYS A 109 -15.88 -7.72 8.64
N GLU A 110 -15.31 -7.94 7.45
CA GLU A 110 -15.07 -9.28 6.89
C GLU A 110 -13.92 -10.04 7.56
N ASN A 111 -13.06 -9.34 8.31
CA ASN A 111 -11.87 -9.89 8.95
C ASN A 111 -11.86 -9.59 10.46
N ASN A 112 -13.05 -9.56 11.07
CA ASN A 112 -13.22 -9.28 12.50
C ASN A 112 -12.73 -10.45 13.39
N ASP A 113 -12.51 -11.62 12.79
CA ASP A 113 -12.07 -12.87 13.41
C ASP A 113 -10.55 -13.07 13.35
N ASN A 114 -9.83 -12.16 12.70
CA ASN A 114 -8.38 -12.26 12.50
C ASN A 114 -7.66 -10.91 12.65
N SER A 115 -6.32 -10.95 12.58
CA SER A 115 -5.45 -9.79 12.72
C SER A 115 -4.71 -9.37 11.44
N ASP A 116 -5.16 -9.84 10.26
CA ASP A 116 -4.60 -9.47 8.96
C ASP A 116 -4.50 -7.95 8.77
N VAL A 117 -3.43 -7.44 8.18
CA VAL A 117 -3.19 -5.99 8.07
C VAL A 117 -3.65 -5.43 6.72
N ILE A 118 -3.94 -4.12 6.73
CA ILE A 118 -4.22 -3.32 5.55
C ILE A 118 -2.94 -2.58 5.16
N GLY A 119 -2.41 -2.94 4.00
CA GLY A 119 -1.36 -2.21 3.33
C GLY A 119 -1.87 -0.99 2.60
N VAL A 120 -1.27 0.18 2.79
CA VAL A 120 -1.64 1.40 2.08
C VAL A 120 -0.41 2.01 1.43
N HIS A 121 -0.48 2.28 0.13
CA HIS A 121 0.62 2.93 -0.56
C HIS A 121 0.15 4.02 -1.51
N CYS A 122 1.05 4.97 -1.72
CA CYS A 122 1.01 5.86 -2.86
C CYS A 122 2.33 5.68 -3.63
N THR A 123 2.83 6.70 -4.34
CA THR A 123 4.12 6.58 -5.04
C THR A 123 5.28 6.43 -4.05
N HIS A 124 5.34 7.26 -3.00
CA HIS A 124 6.43 7.30 -2.03
C HIS A 124 6.03 6.79 -0.63
N GLY A 125 4.76 6.46 -0.40
CA GLY A 125 4.30 5.91 0.88
C GLY A 125 4.11 6.89 2.04
N ILE A 126 4.48 8.17 1.89
CA ILE A 126 4.48 9.14 3.01
C ILE A 126 3.25 10.07 2.98
N ASN A 127 3.17 11.01 2.02
CA ASN A 127 2.24 12.14 2.15
C ASN A 127 0.75 11.79 2.09
N ARG A 128 0.33 10.99 1.10
CA ARG A 128 -1.11 10.65 0.90
C ARG A 128 -1.57 9.52 1.78
N THR A 129 -0.69 8.54 1.97
CA THR A 129 -0.92 7.40 2.86
C THR A 129 -1.12 7.91 4.29
N GLY A 130 -0.21 8.75 4.80
CA GLY A 130 -0.33 9.35 6.12
C GLY A 130 -1.61 10.18 6.27
N TYR A 131 -1.92 11.06 5.31
CA TYR A 131 -3.13 11.89 5.37
C TYR A 131 -4.42 11.07 5.51
N LEU A 132 -4.61 10.03 4.68
CA LEU A 132 -5.84 9.23 4.73
C LEU A 132 -5.94 8.35 5.96
N ILE A 133 -4.82 7.79 6.45
CA ILE A 133 -4.80 7.02 7.69
C ILE A 133 -5.11 7.94 8.86
N CYS A 134 -4.42 9.08 8.99
CA CYS A 134 -4.68 10.05 10.05
C CYS A 134 -6.14 10.52 10.04
N ARG A 135 -6.71 10.84 8.87
CA ARG A 135 -8.10 11.31 8.77
C ARG A 135 -9.15 10.26 9.16
N LEU A 136 -8.82 8.97 9.10
CA LEU A 136 -9.70 7.89 9.52
C LEU A 136 -9.65 7.67 11.04
N VAL A 137 -8.45 7.80 11.64
CA VAL A 137 -8.22 7.52 13.06
C VAL A 137 -8.33 8.75 13.97
N SER A 138 -8.52 9.94 13.38
CA SER A 138 -8.80 11.20 14.11
C SER A 138 -10.31 11.37 14.28
#